data_AF-A0A9P0KD04-F1
#
_entry.id   AF-A0A9P0KD04-F1
#
_cell.length_a   1.000
_cell.length_b   1.000
_cell.length_c   1.000
_cell.angle_alpha   90.00
_cell.angle_beta   90.00
_cell.angle_gamma   90.00
#
_symmetry.space_group_name_H-M   'P 1'
#
loop_
_entity.id
_entity.type
_entity.pdbx_description
1 polymer ?
#
loop_
_entity_poly.entity_id
_entity_poly.type
_entity_poly.pdbx_seq_one_letter_code
_entity_poly.pdbx_strand_id
1 'polypeptide(L)'
;MFYNNMGVIHHAIGKPNLACHYFQMALKEDINLCQSNSKKGNEEKPLHMLGGSRYHELMYNLGISLLHAHKPVQAFDCLIVAVRRYHRNSRLWMRIAECCIMVHKESNEVDFEKQKNLIVDIVGTKDKQKVILTTNLSSDKKYSSESQSYAVPVPSLEFASLCLRNALLLVPPSSDSASTPDPLFLIPGVTPPAPPPPPSASPSNPLDGREVTQLRNAILIAAAYVSLCLGDYVIALEHAQEVLDGESASDVHRLLAHLYAAEALILMDKITDAIEHLNPENIKSLSFDLPSTLDKSEKVQLRTNPPPKWFPNNLTSAHVVMQYNMAVAKTIRGQLDQASAILKQIWQQRSSVCRVPSHIVMLFIYIELQLGHTDVAKNLIRQYSVQQQRLTS
;
A
#
# COMPACT_ATOMS: atom_id res chain seq x y z
N MET A 1 -5.67 13.46 30.07
CA MET A 1 -6.23 14.32 28.99
C MET A 1 -5.18 15.20 28.32
N PHE A 2 -4.38 15.93 29.10
CA PHE A 2 -3.30 16.80 28.58
C PHE A 2 -2.38 16.08 27.58
N TYR A 3 -1.80 14.94 27.97
CA TYR A 3 -0.87 14.21 27.10
C TYR A 3 -1.54 13.62 25.84
N ASN A 4 -2.81 13.20 25.91
CA ASN A 4 -3.53 12.72 24.73
C ASN A 4 -3.67 13.85 23.69
N ASN A 5 -4.11 15.03 24.13
CA ASN A 5 -4.26 16.18 23.25
C ASN A 5 -2.90 16.61 22.65
N MET A 6 -1.83 16.54 23.45
CA MET A 6 -0.49 16.86 22.96
C MET A 6 0.04 15.84 21.95
N GLY A 7 -0.26 14.56 22.16
CA GLY A 7 -0.02 13.52 21.17
C GLY A 7 -0.72 13.82 19.84
N VAL A 8 -2.02 14.16 19.89
CA VAL A 8 -2.81 14.50 18.69
C VAL A 8 -2.23 15.72 17.96
N ILE A 9 -1.85 16.77 18.69
CA ILE A 9 -1.24 17.98 18.09
C ILE A 9 0.11 17.64 17.43
N HIS A 10 0.99 16.90 18.10
CA HIS A 10 2.27 16.52 17.51
C HIS A 10 2.13 15.59 16.31
N HIS A 11 1.14 14.70 16.33
CA HIS A 11 0.79 13.87 15.18
C HIS A 11 0.37 14.77 14.02
N ALA A 12 -0.52 15.74 14.29
CA ALA A 12 -1.02 16.68 13.29
C ALA A 12 0.05 17.58 12.66
N ILE A 13 1.14 17.87 13.39
CA ILE A 13 2.28 18.65 12.89
C ILE A 13 3.29 17.75 12.12
N GLY A 14 2.98 16.46 11.91
CA GLY A 14 3.86 15.53 11.21
C GLY A 14 5.07 15.07 12.04
N LYS A 15 4.97 15.09 13.38
CA LYS A 15 6.00 14.60 14.31
C LYS A 15 5.53 13.32 15.02
N PRO A 16 5.39 12.19 14.30
CA PRO A 16 4.77 10.97 14.83
C PRO A 16 5.55 10.34 16.00
N ASN A 17 6.88 10.43 16.00
CA ASN A 17 7.70 9.93 17.12
C ASN A 17 7.43 10.68 18.43
N LEU A 18 7.25 12.00 18.36
CA LEU A 18 6.94 12.81 19.52
C LEU A 18 5.49 12.58 19.99
N ALA A 19 4.57 12.39 19.04
CA ALA A 19 3.21 11.97 19.33
C ALA A 19 3.17 10.65 20.10
N CYS A 20 3.95 9.65 19.67
CA CYS A 20 4.08 8.35 20.35
C CYS A 20 4.51 8.53 21.82
N HIS A 21 5.50 9.39 22.08
CA HIS A 21 5.97 9.66 23.45
C HIS A 21 4.83 10.18 24.34
N TYR A 22 4.08 11.17 23.85
CA TYR A 22 2.95 11.72 24.61
C TYR A 22 1.80 10.71 24.80
N PHE A 23 1.48 9.88 23.79
CA PHE A 23 0.49 8.82 23.96
C PHE A 23 0.92 7.75 24.95
N GLN A 24 2.21 7.39 24.99
CA GLN A 24 2.75 6.49 26.01
C GLN A 24 2.65 7.09 27.41
N MET A 25 2.88 8.40 27.57
CA MET A 25 2.65 9.08 28.86
C MET A 25 1.16 9.06 29.24
N ALA A 26 0.26 9.33 28.28
CA ALA A 26 -1.18 9.28 28.50
C ALA A 26 -1.65 7.88 28.93
N LEU A 27 -1.11 6.81 28.34
CA LEU A 27 -1.39 5.43 28.72
C LEU A 27 -0.92 5.11 30.15
N LYS A 28 0.29 5.55 30.52
CA LYS A 28 0.80 5.38 31.89
C LYS A 28 -0.10 6.06 32.91
N GLU A 29 -0.57 7.28 32.62
CA GLU A 29 -1.54 7.98 33.47
C GLU A 29 -2.87 7.21 33.58
N ASP A 30 -3.45 6.77 32.46
CA ASP A 30 -4.74 6.04 32.46
C ASP A 30 -4.67 4.74 33.26
N ILE A 31 -3.56 3.98 33.12
CA ILE A 31 -3.32 2.74 33.88
C ILE A 31 -3.21 3.05 35.38
N ASN A 32 -2.42 4.07 35.76
CA ASN A 32 -2.24 4.46 37.16
C ASN A 32 -3.57 4.93 37.79
N LEU A 33 -4.37 5.69 37.04
CA LEU A 33 -5.69 6.13 37.46
C LEU A 33 -6.63 4.93 37.69
N CYS A 34 -6.69 3.97 36.77
CA CYS A 34 -7.50 2.77 36.91
C CYS A 34 -7.09 1.90 38.12
N GLN A 35 -5.78 1.73 38.35
CA GLN A 35 -5.26 0.99 39.50
C GLN A 35 -5.55 1.69 40.83
N SER A 36 -5.44 3.02 40.87
CA SER A 36 -5.76 3.82 42.07
C SER A 36 -7.26 3.83 42.38
N ASN A 37 -8.11 3.86 41.34
CA ASN A 37 -9.56 3.82 41.45
C ASN A 37 -10.11 2.49 41.96
N SER A 38 -9.39 1.38 41.71
CA SER A 38 -9.72 0.04 42.22
C SER A 38 -9.49 -0.09 43.74
N LYS A 39 -8.75 0.85 44.36
CA LYS A 39 -8.40 0.83 45.79
C LYS A 39 -9.23 1.78 46.66
N LYS A 40 -9.98 2.72 46.08
CA LYS A 40 -10.80 3.71 46.82
C LYS A 40 -12.29 3.39 46.74
N GLY A 41 -12.95 3.38 47.90
CA GLY A 41 -14.40 3.22 48.05
C GLY A 41 -15.20 4.21 47.20
N ASN A 42 -16.45 3.86 46.88
CA ASN A 42 -17.23 4.49 45.80
C ASN A 42 -17.76 5.90 46.12
N GLU A 43 -17.53 6.43 47.32
CA GLU A 43 -18.28 7.56 47.87
C GLU A 43 -17.63 8.94 47.68
N GLU A 44 -16.36 9.03 47.25
CA GLU A 44 -15.63 10.31 47.09
C GLU A 44 -14.94 10.45 45.72
N LYS A 45 -15.59 10.05 44.63
CA LYS A 45 -15.00 10.15 43.28
C LYS A 45 -15.50 11.40 42.56
N PRO A 46 -14.65 12.39 42.26
CA PRO A 46 -15.06 13.54 41.47
C PRO A 46 -15.47 13.10 40.05
N LEU A 47 -16.49 13.77 39.48
CA LEU A 47 -17.18 13.37 38.24
C LEU A 47 -16.24 13.14 37.04
N HIS A 48 -15.13 13.87 36.97
CA HIS A 48 -14.14 13.70 35.89
C HIS A 48 -13.42 12.33 35.93
N MET A 49 -13.48 11.60 37.04
CA MET A 49 -12.96 10.23 37.19
C MET A 49 -14.00 9.15 36.90
N LEU A 50 -15.26 9.52 36.61
CA LEU A 50 -16.33 8.58 36.24
C LEU A 50 -16.29 8.19 34.75
N GLY A 51 -15.55 8.93 33.92
CA GLY A 51 -15.30 8.55 32.53
C GLY A 51 -14.35 7.35 32.53
N GLY A 52 -14.88 6.14 32.27
CA GLY A 52 -14.12 4.89 32.28
C GLY A 52 -12.83 4.94 31.46
N SER A 53 -11.99 3.90 31.62
CA SER A 53 -10.68 3.82 30.99
C SER A 53 -10.71 4.16 29.50
N ARG A 54 -9.84 5.10 29.10
CA ARG A 54 -9.67 5.49 27.69
C ARG A 54 -8.61 4.64 27.00
N TYR A 55 -8.21 3.53 27.62
CA TYR A 55 -7.13 2.66 27.16
C TYR A 55 -7.25 2.28 25.68
N HIS A 56 -8.42 1.85 25.21
CA HIS A 56 -8.60 1.45 23.80
C HIS A 56 -8.47 2.64 22.82
N GLU A 57 -8.91 3.84 23.20
CA GLU A 57 -8.76 5.07 22.41
C GLU A 57 -7.28 5.48 22.34
N LEU A 58 -6.57 5.42 23.49
CA LEU A 58 -5.16 5.73 23.58
C LEU A 58 -4.30 4.72 22.79
N MET A 59 -4.64 3.43 22.85
CA MET A 59 -3.99 2.38 22.06
C MET A 59 -4.21 2.59 20.56
N TYR A 60 -5.43 3.00 20.16
CA TYR A 60 -5.70 3.40 18.78
C TYR A 60 -4.79 4.56 18.36
N ASN A 61 -4.78 5.67 19.11
CA ASN A 61 -3.98 6.87 18.77
C ASN A 61 -2.48 6.59 18.73
N LEU A 62 -1.97 5.78 19.68
CA LEU A 62 -0.59 5.33 19.69
C LEU A 62 -0.29 4.46 18.47
N GLY A 63 -1.16 3.50 18.14
CA GLY A 63 -1.00 2.62 16.98
C GLY A 63 -0.92 3.38 15.66
N ILE A 64 -1.81 4.36 15.45
CA ILE A 64 -1.74 5.24 14.28
C ILE A 64 -0.42 6.01 14.24
N SER A 65 0.03 6.57 15.37
CA SER A 65 1.28 7.33 15.41
C SER A 65 2.51 6.46 15.17
N LEU A 66 2.51 5.21 15.65
CA LEU A 66 3.58 4.24 15.42
C LEU A 66 3.66 3.82 13.95
N LEU A 67 2.50 3.64 13.30
CA LEU A 67 2.43 3.33 11.88
C LEU A 67 3.07 4.46 11.05
N HIS A 68 2.71 5.71 11.34
CA HIS A 68 3.31 6.88 10.70
C HIS A 68 4.79 7.11 11.09
N ALA A 69 5.26 6.50 12.18
CA ALA A 69 6.66 6.51 12.59
C ALA A 69 7.48 5.36 11.95
N HIS A 70 6.93 4.63 10.98
CA HIS A 70 7.53 3.44 10.35
C HIS A 70 7.89 2.33 11.36
N LYS A 71 7.03 2.13 12.38
CA LYS A 71 7.15 1.05 13.37
C LYS A 71 5.94 0.10 13.28
N PRO A 72 5.78 -0.62 12.16
CA PRO A 72 4.52 -1.31 11.86
C PRO A 72 4.20 -2.47 12.81
N VAL A 73 5.21 -3.19 13.31
CA VAL A 73 4.99 -4.29 14.28
C VAL A 73 4.41 -3.76 15.60
N GLN A 74 4.98 -2.69 16.14
CA GLN A 74 4.48 -2.07 17.38
C GLN A 74 3.11 -1.41 17.17
N ALA A 75 2.88 -0.84 15.98
CA ALA A 75 1.59 -0.30 15.59
C ALA A 75 0.52 -1.39 15.55
N PHE A 76 0.83 -2.53 14.92
CA PHE A 76 -0.04 -3.69 14.85
C PHE A 76 -0.47 -4.17 16.24
N ASP A 77 0.47 -4.36 17.16
CA ASP A 77 0.17 -4.78 18.54
C ASP A 77 -0.81 -3.82 19.23
N CYS A 78 -0.62 -2.51 19.02
CA CYS A 78 -1.51 -1.49 19.58
C CYS A 78 -2.92 -1.53 18.95
N LEU A 79 -3.01 -1.68 17.63
CA LEU A 79 -4.27 -1.66 16.89
C LEU A 79 -5.09 -2.94 17.09
N ILE A 80 -4.44 -4.10 17.29
CA ILE A 80 -5.12 -5.35 17.66
C ILE A 80 -5.81 -5.24 19.03
N VAL A 81 -5.26 -4.45 19.96
CA VAL A 81 -5.96 -4.14 21.21
C VAL A 81 -7.17 -3.24 20.94
N ALA A 82 -7.01 -2.20 20.12
CA ALA A 82 -8.09 -1.27 19.79
C ALA A 82 -9.26 -1.95 19.07
N VAL A 83 -9.01 -2.89 18.15
CA VAL A 83 -10.06 -3.54 17.35
C VAL A 83 -11.02 -4.37 18.19
N ARG A 84 -10.59 -4.88 19.35
CA ARG A 84 -11.48 -5.58 20.30
C ARG A 84 -12.67 -4.72 20.73
N ARG A 85 -12.50 -3.40 20.81
CA ARG A 85 -13.55 -2.44 21.17
C ARG A 85 -14.21 -1.80 19.95
N TYR A 86 -13.44 -1.54 18.90
CA TYR A 86 -13.87 -0.77 17.73
C TYR A 86 -13.94 -1.63 16.44
N HIS A 87 -14.33 -2.90 16.56
CA HIS A 87 -14.39 -3.87 15.45
C HIS A 87 -15.34 -3.49 14.29
N ARG A 88 -16.21 -2.49 14.47
CA ARG A 88 -17.10 -1.95 13.42
C ARG A 88 -16.50 -0.79 12.63
N ASN A 89 -15.28 -0.39 12.93
CA ASN A 89 -14.60 0.70 12.25
C ASN A 89 -13.80 0.15 11.05
N SER A 90 -14.28 0.39 9.83
CA SER A 90 -13.59 -0.04 8.60
C SER A 90 -12.21 0.60 8.43
N ARG A 91 -12.02 1.86 8.86
CA ARG A 91 -10.70 2.50 8.82
C ARG A 91 -9.71 1.77 9.72
N LEU A 92 -10.14 1.32 10.90
CA LEU A 92 -9.25 0.59 11.81
C LEU A 92 -8.75 -0.71 11.18
N TRP A 93 -9.64 -1.48 10.56
CA TRP A 93 -9.26 -2.69 9.82
C TRP A 93 -8.27 -2.39 8.69
N MET A 94 -8.51 -1.31 7.93
CA MET A 94 -7.57 -0.84 6.91
C MET A 94 -6.19 -0.50 7.50
N ARG A 95 -6.13 0.21 8.63
CA ARG A 95 -4.85 0.55 9.30
C ARG A 95 -4.09 -0.67 9.81
N ILE A 96 -4.79 -1.71 10.26
CA ILE A 96 -4.17 -2.98 10.65
C ILE A 96 -3.59 -3.69 9.42
N ALA A 97 -4.31 -3.69 8.28
CA ALA A 97 -3.80 -4.23 7.02
C ALA A 97 -2.56 -3.47 6.52
N GLU A 98 -2.55 -2.13 6.62
CA GLU A 98 -1.37 -1.31 6.29
C GLU A 98 -0.15 -1.68 7.12
N CYS A 99 -0.31 -2.00 8.41
CA CYS A 99 0.80 -2.49 9.24
C CYS A 99 1.39 -3.77 8.65
N CYS A 100 0.54 -4.72 8.24
CA CYS A 100 0.98 -5.98 7.65
C CYS A 100 1.70 -5.77 6.31
N ILE A 101 1.16 -4.91 5.45
CA ILE A 101 1.77 -4.53 4.16
C ILE A 101 3.15 -3.90 4.38
N MET A 102 3.26 -2.98 5.35
CA MET A 102 4.52 -2.29 5.65
C MET A 102 5.58 -3.22 6.29
N VAL A 103 5.17 -4.26 7.02
CA VAL A 103 6.09 -5.32 7.47
C VAL A 103 6.60 -6.14 6.30
N HIS A 104 5.74 -6.46 5.32
CA HIS A 104 6.14 -7.18 4.12
C HIS A 104 7.06 -6.34 3.22
N LYS A 105 6.72 -5.07 3.02
CA LYS A 105 7.47 -4.13 2.17
C LYS A 105 7.37 -2.72 2.72
N GLU A 106 8.46 -2.23 3.31
CA GLU A 106 8.49 -0.94 4.03
C GLU A 106 8.22 0.27 3.11
N SER A 107 8.68 0.20 1.87
CA SER A 107 8.47 1.25 0.86
C SER A 107 8.47 0.66 -0.55
N ASN A 108 7.85 1.37 -1.48
CA ASN A 108 7.95 1.06 -2.91
C ASN A 108 9.21 1.66 -3.57
N GLU A 109 9.89 2.62 -2.92
CA GLU A 109 11.05 3.31 -3.51
C GLU A 109 12.29 2.41 -3.60
N VAL A 110 12.41 1.40 -2.72
CA VAL A 110 13.58 0.51 -2.61
C VAL A 110 13.88 -0.23 -3.93
N ASP A 111 12.86 -0.52 -4.73
CA ASP A 111 13.04 -1.19 -6.03
C ASP A 111 13.60 -0.29 -7.13
N PHE A 112 13.50 1.03 -6.92
CA PHE A 112 13.99 2.08 -7.82
C PHE A 112 15.33 2.66 -7.39
N GLU A 113 15.91 2.17 -6.29
CA GLU A 113 17.24 2.56 -5.85
C GLU A 113 18.31 1.97 -6.78
N LYS A 114 19.36 2.78 -7.04
CA LYS A 114 20.32 2.58 -8.13
C LYS A 114 21.27 1.39 -7.95
N GLN A 115 21.27 0.71 -6.80
CA GLN A 115 22.39 -0.14 -6.38
C GLN A 115 21.93 -1.51 -5.91
N LYS A 116 21.62 -2.38 -6.86
CA LYS A 116 21.73 -3.83 -6.63
C LYS A 116 22.96 -4.30 -7.40
N ASN A 117 23.87 -5.01 -6.72
CA ASN A 117 25.10 -5.53 -7.30
C ASN A 117 24.74 -6.50 -8.43
N LEU A 118 24.69 -5.97 -9.66
CA LEU A 118 24.35 -6.73 -10.85
C LEU A 118 25.44 -7.77 -11.14
N ILE A 119 26.70 -7.38 -10.96
CA ILE A 119 27.87 -8.24 -11.13
C ILE A 119 28.28 -8.71 -9.74
N VAL A 120 28.28 -10.04 -9.57
CA VAL A 120 28.67 -10.73 -8.34
C VAL A 120 30.17 -10.99 -8.34
N ASP A 121 30.70 -11.48 -9.46
CA ASP A 121 32.12 -11.82 -9.58
C ASP A 121 32.58 -11.82 -11.05
N ILE A 122 33.89 -11.69 -11.26
CA ILE A 122 34.54 -11.81 -12.57
C ILE A 122 35.64 -12.87 -12.46
N VAL A 123 35.43 -14.01 -13.12
CA VAL A 123 36.36 -15.14 -13.07
C VAL A 123 37.19 -15.20 -14.33
N GLY A 124 38.51 -15.34 -14.20
CA GLY A 124 39.45 -15.58 -15.29
C GLY A 124 40.35 -14.40 -15.66
N THR A 125 41.21 -14.62 -16.64
CA THR A 125 42.32 -13.71 -16.99
C THR A 125 42.11 -13.08 -18.36
N LYS A 126 42.18 -11.74 -18.45
CA LYS A 126 42.15 -10.94 -19.69
C LYS A 126 41.08 -11.39 -20.69
N ASP A 127 41.47 -12.09 -21.76
CA ASP A 127 40.61 -12.44 -22.90
C ASP A 127 39.63 -13.59 -22.62
N LYS A 128 39.76 -14.28 -21.48
CA LYS A 128 38.87 -15.39 -21.05
C LYS A 128 38.09 -15.07 -19.78
N GLN A 129 37.78 -13.80 -19.54
CA GLN A 129 36.97 -13.38 -18.40
C GLN A 129 35.50 -13.80 -18.56
N LYS A 130 34.95 -14.39 -17.52
CA LYS A 130 33.53 -14.70 -17.36
C LYS A 130 32.94 -13.79 -16.29
N VAL A 131 31.83 -13.14 -16.61
CA VAL A 131 31.12 -12.26 -15.66
C VAL A 131 29.96 -13.05 -15.06
N ILE A 132 29.93 -13.15 -13.74
CA ILE A 132 28.85 -13.78 -13.00
C ILE A 132 27.84 -12.69 -12.63
N LEU A 133 26.64 -12.79 -13.20
CA LEU A 133 25.53 -11.91 -12.89
C LEU A 133 24.74 -12.46 -11.69
N THR A 134 24.09 -11.57 -10.95
CA THR A 134 23.23 -11.99 -9.85
C THR A 134 22.01 -12.76 -10.37
N THR A 135 21.62 -13.82 -9.67
CA THR A 135 20.50 -14.68 -10.06
C THR A 135 19.15 -14.13 -9.61
N ASN A 136 19.12 -13.39 -8.49
CA ASN A 136 17.93 -12.76 -7.96
C ASN A 136 18.24 -11.31 -7.56
N LEU A 137 17.52 -10.37 -8.16
CA LEU A 137 17.55 -8.96 -7.77
C LEU A 137 16.39 -8.59 -6.82
N SER A 138 15.39 -9.45 -6.64
CA SER A 138 14.32 -9.23 -5.65
C SER A 138 14.51 -10.13 -4.43
N SER A 139 14.31 -9.55 -3.24
CA SER A 139 14.21 -10.28 -1.97
C SER A 139 12.78 -10.70 -1.64
N ASP A 140 11.80 -10.36 -2.48
CA ASP A 140 10.39 -10.67 -2.22
C ASP A 140 10.20 -12.19 -2.22
N LYS A 141 9.85 -12.73 -1.04
CA LYS A 141 9.50 -14.14 -0.88
C LYS A 141 8.17 -14.36 -1.62
N LYS A 142 8.24 -14.99 -2.81
CA LYS A 142 7.06 -15.19 -3.66
C LYS A 142 5.94 -15.98 -2.98
N TYR A 143 6.28 -16.86 -2.04
CA TYR A 143 5.33 -17.65 -1.24
C TYR A 143 5.97 -17.97 0.10
N SER A 144 5.30 -17.62 1.20
CA SER A 144 5.68 -18.12 2.53
C SER A 144 5.06 -19.51 2.71
N SER A 145 5.85 -20.57 2.54
CA SER A 145 5.43 -21.93 2.87
C SER A 145 5.58 -22.27 4.36
N GLU A 146 5.96 -21.29 5.19
CA GLU A 146 6.11 -21.48 6.62
C GLU A 146 4.74 -21.66 7.27
N SER A 147 4.54 -22.82 7.91
CA SER A 147 3.34 -23.11 8.70
C SER A 147 3.27 -22.18 9.91
N GLN A 148 2.55 -21.08 9.79
CA GLN A 148 2.33 -20.15 10.89
C GLN A 148 1.16 -20.63 11.77
N SER A 149 1.34 -20.51 13.08
CA SER A 149 0.26 -20.79 14.05
C SER A 149 -0.75 -19.63 14.03
N TYR A 150 -1.98 -19.91 13.62
CA TYR A 150 -3.07 -18.91 13.58
C TYR A 150 -3.62 -18.51 14.97
N ALA A 151 -3.06 -19.06 16.06
CA ALA A 151 -3.55 -18.80 17.42
C ALA A 151 -3.19 -17.39 17.94
N VAL A 152 -2.12 -16.78 17.42
CA VAL A 152 -1.66 -15.45 17.81
C VAL A 152 -1.69 -14.54 16.58
N PRO A 153 -2.32 -13.35 16.64
CA PRO A 153 -2.27 -12.39 15.54
C PRO A 153 -0.83 -11.98 15.26
N VAL A 154 -0.37 -12.18 14.03
CA VAL A 154 0.96 -11.79 13.54
C VAL A 154 0.76 -10.89 12.32
N PRO A 155 1.53 -9.79 12.17
CA PRO A 155 1.44 -8.91 11.01
C PRO A 155 1.97 -9.62 9.75
N SER A 156 1.09 -10.34 9.07
CA SER A 156 1.33 -11.16 7.88
C SER A 156 0.39 -10.75 6.75
N LEU A 157 0.72 -11.10 5.50
CA LEU A 157 -0.14 -10.77 4.35
C LEU A 157 -1.49 -11.51 4.42
N GLU A 158 -1.48 -12.74 4.93
CA GLU A 158 -2.68 -13.54 5.16
C GLU A 158 -3.61 -12.85 6.16
N PHE A 159 -3.04 -12.32 7.25
CA PHE A 159 -3.81 -11.53 8.21
C PHE A 159 -4.29 -10.19 7.63
N ALA A 160 -3.49 -9.57 6.74
CA ALA A 160 -3.89 -8.38 6.00
C ALA A 160 -5.13 -8.64 5.13
N SER A 161 -5.15 -9.77 4.42
CA SER A 161 -6.30 -10.19 3.60
C SER A 161 -7.58 -10.31 4.42
N LEU A 162 -7.52 -10.93 5.61
CA LEU A 162 -8.65 -10.99 6.53
C LEU A 162 -9.11 -9.60 6.99
N CYS A 163 -8.17 -8.71 7.32
CA CYS A 163 -8.48 -7.34 7.72
C CYS A 163 -9.15 -6.54 6.59
N LEU A 164 -8.66 -6.67 5.36
CA LEU A 164 -9.20 -5.97 4.19
C LEU A 164 -10.60 -6.47 3.84
N ARG A 165 -10.85 -7.78 3.94
CA ARG A 165 -12.19 -8.34 3.80
C ARG A 165 -13.16 -7.79 4.85
N ASN A 166 -12.73 -7.71 6.11
CA ASN A 166 -13.54 -7.09 7.18
C ASN A 166 -13.79 -5.61 6.91
N ALA A 167 -12.78 -4.88 6.44
CA ALA A 167 -12.91 -3.47 6.10
C ALA A 167 -13.93 -3.26 4.98
N LEU A 168 -13.84 -4.05 3.91
CA LEU A 168 -14.73 -3.98 2.75
C LEU A 168 -16.19 -4.29 3.12
N LEU A 169 -16.42 -5.30 3.96
CA LEU A 169 -17.77 -5.65 4.47
C LEU A 169 -18.42 -4.55 5.30
N LEU A 170 -17.62 -3.68 5.92
CA LEU A 170 -18.09 -2.58 6.77
C LEU A 170 -18.26 -1.26 6.00
N VAL A 171 -17.71 -1.16 4.79
CA VAL A 171 -17.86 0.02 3.93
C VAL A 171 -19.11 -0.15 3.06
N PRO A 172 -19.99 0.88 2.98
CA PRO A 172 -21.15 0.82 2.10
C PRO A 172 -20.75 0.50 0.65
N PRO A 173 -21.56 -0.27 -0.09
CA PRO A 173 -21.34 -0.49 -1.52
C PRO A 173 -21.32 0.85 -2.27
N SER A 174 -20.62 0.90 -3.41
CA SER A 174 -20.58 2.10 -4.25
C SER A 174 -22.01 2.49 -4.63
N SER A 175 -22.29 3.80 -4.72
CA SER A 175 -23.62 4.33 -5.04
C SER A 175 -24.23 3.76 -6.33
N ASP A 176 -23.40 3.21 -7.23
CA ASP A 176 -23.82 2.62 -8.50
C ASP A 176 -24.31 1.16 -8.35
N SER A 177 -23.99 0.51 -7.23
CA SER A 177 -24.43 -0.85 -6.89
C SER A 177 -25.59 -0.90 -5.90
N ALA A 178 -26.14 0.28 -5.55
CA ALA A 178 -27.41 0.39 -4.86
C ALA A 178 -28.55 -0.01 -5.82
N SER A 179 -28.69 -1.31 -6.06
CA SER A 179 -30.04 -1.84 -6.12
C SER A 179 -30.71 -1.36 -4.83
N THR A 180 -31.74 -0.52 -4.98
CA THR A 180 -32.70 -0.29 -3.90
C THR A 180 -32.98 -1.65 -3.29
N PRO A 181 -32.85 -1.85 -1.96
CA PRO A 181 -33.23 -3.14 -1.40
C PRO A 181 -34.64 -3.41 -1.88
N ASP A 182 -34.81 -4.45 -2.72
CA ASP A 182 -36.12 -4.89 -3.15
C ASP A 182 -36.96 -4.93 -1.88
N PRO A 183 -38.09 -4.22 -1.80
CA PRO A 183 -38.91 -4.25 -0.61
C PRO A 183 -39.38 -5.69 -0.44
N LEU A 184 -38.62 -6.46 0.37
CA LEU A 184 -38.97 -7.81 0.78
C LEU A 184 -40.36 -7.69 1.37
N PHE A 185 -41.31 -8.25 0.62
CA PHE A 185 -42.74 -8.33 0.87
C PHE A 185 -43.14 -7.83 2.27
N LEU A 186 -43.84 -6.70 2.30
CA LEU A 186 -44.57 -6.21 3.48
C LEU A 186 -45.61 -7.27 3.89
N ILE A 187 -45.19 -8.28 4.65
CA ILE A 187 -46.10 -9.17 5.38
C ILE A 187 -46.58 -8.35 6.60
N PRO A 188 -47.88 -8.06 6.72
CA PRO A 188 -48.41 -7.38 7.90
C PRO A 188 -48.06 -8.17 9.16
N GLY A 189 -47.32 -7.56 10.10
CA GLY A 189 -46.95 -8.18 11.38
C GLY A 189 -45.49 -8.64 11.52
N VAL A 190 -44.66 -8.55 10.47
CA VAL A 190 -43.21 -8.78 10.57
C VAL A 190 -42.50 -7.43 10.55
N THR A 191 -41.99 -6.98 11.70
CA THR A 191 -41.10 -5.82 11.72
C THR A 191 -39.87 -6.15 10.87
N PRO A 192 -39.54 -5.37 9.81
CA PRO A 192 -38.32 -5.60 9.07
C PRO A 192 -37.13 -5.55 10.05
N PRO A 193 -36.10 -6.40 9.86
CA PRO A 193 -34.86 -6.30 10.63
C PRO A 193 -34.40 -4.85 10.58
N ALA A 194 -34.16 -4.24 11.75
CA ALA A 194 -33.65 -2.88 11.80
C ALA A 194 -32.43 -2.78 10.85
N PRO A 195 -32.37 -1.74 9.99
CA PRO A 195 -31.22 -1.57 9.11
C PRO A 195 -29.95 -1.62 9.96
N PRO A 196 -28.89 -2.30 9.49
CA PRO A 196 -27.67 -2.41 10.25
C PRO A 196 -27.22 -1.01 10.66
N PRO A 197 -26.87 -0.80 11.95
CA PRO A 197 -26.46 0.52 12.41
C PRO A 197 -25.29 1.01 11.54
N PRO A 198 -25.24 2.31 11.21
CA PRO A 198 -24.20 2.85 10.36
C PRO A 198 -22.82 2.48 10.90
N PRO A 199 -21.82 2.26 10.02
CA PRO A 199 -20.49 1.85 10.45
C PRO A 199 -19.99 2.82 11.52
N SER A 200 -19.60 2.27 12.67
CA SER A 200 -19.13 3.09 13.78
C SER A 200 -17.80 3.70 13.38
N ALA A 201 -17.76 5.02 13.25
CA ALA A 201 -16.53 5.73 12.95
C ALA A 201 -15.60 5.84 14.17
N SER A 202 -16.12 5.58 15.38
CA SER A 202 -15.33 5.68 16.61
C SER A 202 -14.11 4.75 16.60
N PRO A 203 -12.96 5.20 17.12
CA PRO A 203 -12.69 6.49 17.75
C PRO A 203 -12.34 7.61 16.74
N SER A 204 -12.37 7.33 15.44
CA SER A 204 -12.11 8.29 14.36
C SER A 204 -13.30 9.24 14.13
N ASN A 205 -13.04 10.31 13.37
CA ASN A 205 -14.08 11.22 12.91
C ASN A 205 -15.06 10.53 11.94
N PRO A 206 -16.34 10.96 11.89
CA PRO A 206 -17.29 10.47 10.89
C PRO A 206 -16.77 10.69 9.47
N LEU A 207 -17.15 9.80 8.56
CA LEU A 207 -16.81 9.87 7.14
C LEU A 207 -17.88 10.63 6.38
N ASP A 208 -17.49 11.56 5.53
CA ASP A 208 -18.37 12.07 4.47
C ASP A 208 -18.39 11.09 3.27
N GLY A 209 -19.40 11.17 2.39
CA GLY A 209 -19.57 10.26 1.26
C GLY A 209 -18.33 10.17 0.35
N ARG A 210 -17.65 11.31 0.10
CA ARG A 210 -16.38 11.33 -0.64
C ARG A 210 -15.26 10.56 0.08
N GLU A 211 -15.17 10.69 1.41
CA GLU A 211 -14.17 9.98 2.20
C GLU A 211 -14.47 8.48 2.27
N VAL A 212 -15.76 8.09 2.28
CA VAL A 212 -16.18 6.68 2.17
C VAL A 212 -15.71 6.08 0.86
N THR A 213 -15.95 6.76 -0.27
CA THR A 213 -15.48 6.32 -1.58
C THR A 213 -13.96 6.22 -1.64
N GLN A 214 -13.24 7.22 -1.12
CA GLN A 214 -11.78 7.20 -1.09
C GLN A 214 -11.24 6.04 -0.24
N LEU A 215 -11.85 5.80 0.93
CA LEU A 215 -11.52 4.68 1.80
C LEU A 215 -11.79 3.34 1.09
N ARG A 216 -12.92 3.22 0.39
CA ARG A 216 -13.27 2.03 -0.37
C ARG A 216 -12.24 1.71 -1.45
N ASN A 217 -11.86 2.70 -2.25
CA ASN A 217 -10.84 2.54 -3.28
C ASN A 217 -9.48 2.16 -2.68
N ALA A 218 -9.11 2.76 -1.55
CA ALA A 218 -7.88 2.41 -0.84
C ALA A 218 -7.89 0.96 -0.33
N ILE A 219 -9.04 0.48 0.19
CA ILE A 219 -9.21 -0.91 0.62
C ILE A 219 -9.09 -1.86 -0.57
N LEU A 220 -9.77 -1.57 -1.70
CA LEU A 220 -9.71 -2.40 -2.90
C LEU A 220 -8.28 -2.49 -3.46
N ILE A 221 -7.57 -1.36 -3.55
CA ILE A 221 -6.19 -1.32 -4.04
C ILE A 221 -5.25 -2.10 -3.12
N ALA A 222 -5.40 -1.97 -1.80
CA ALA A 222 -4.63 -2.76 -0.85
C ALA A 222 -4.98 -4.25 -0.94
N ALA A 223 -6.26 -4.60 -1.15
CA ALA A 223 -6.70 -5.97 -1.34
C ALA A 223 -6.14 -6.58 -2.63
N ALA A 224 -6.10 -5.82 -3.72
CA ALA A 224 -5.48 -6.23 -4.97
C ALA A 224 -3.98 -6.51 -4.78
N TYR A 225 -3.25 -5.60 -4.12
CA TYR A 225 -1.83 -5.79 -3.79
C TYR A 225 -1.59 -7.05 -2.94
N VAL A 226 -2.33 -7.21 -1.83
CA VAL A 226 -2.18 -8.36 -0.95
C VAL A 226 -2.51 -9.66 -1.69
N SER A 227 -3.54 -9.67 -2.54
CA SER A 227 -3.92 -10.84 -3.33
C SER A 227 -2.85 -11.22 -4.35
N LEU A 228 -2.22 -10.23 -5.03
CA LEU A 228 -1.05 -10.48 -5.88
C LEU A 228 0.09 -11.14 -5.12
N CYS A 229 0.44 -10.60 -3.94
CA CYS A 229 1.51 -11.14 -3.12
C CYS A 229 1.22 -12.55 -2.59
N LEU A 230 -0.06 -12.90 -2.39
CA LEU A 230 -0.50 -14.23 -1.97
C LEU A 230 -0.70 -15.20 -3.14
N GLY A 231 -0.58 -14.74 -4.39
CA GLY A 231 -0.76 -15.54 -5.60
C GLY A 231 -2.22 -15.73 -6.05
N ASP A 232 -3.17 -15.00 -5.48
CA ASP A 232 -4.57 -15.02 -5.91
C ASP A 232 -4.82 -13.94 -6.97
N TYR A 233 -4.40 -14.25 -8.20
CA TYR A 233 -4.42 -13.30 -9.32
C TYR A 233 -5.83 -12.98 -9.82
N VAL A 234 -6.79 -13.89 -9.63
CA VAL A 234 -8.18 -13.67 -10.04
C VAL A 234 -8.81 -12.61 -9.15
N ILE A 235 -8.70 -12.78 -7.82
CA ILE A 235 -9.21 -11.80 -6.86
C ILE A 235 -8.48 -10.46 -6.99
N ALA A 236 -7.17 -10.48 -7.24
CA ALA A 236 -6.41 -9.26 -7.50
C ALA A 236 -6.95 -8.47 -8.71
N LEU A 237 -7.25 -9.17 -9.81
CA LEU A 237 -7.81 -8.56 -11.01
C LEU A 237 -9.22 -8.01 -10.75
N GLU A 238 -10.08 -8.76 -10.07
CA GLU A 238 -11.44 -8.32 -9.72
C GLU A 238 -11.42 -7.01 -8.92
N HIS A 239 -10.61 -6.94 -7.86
CA HIS A 239 -10.48 -5.71 -7.07
C HIS A 239 -9.92 -4.53 -7.85
N ALA A 240 -8.96 -4.77 -8.75
CA ALA A 240 -8.41 -3.71 -9.60
C ALA A 240 -9.44 -3.19 -10.61
N GLN A 241 -10.21 -4.09 -11.25
CA GLN A 241 -11.26 -3.73 -12.20
C GLN A 241 -12.38 -2.95 -11.52
N GLU A 242 -12.78 -3.35 -10.31
CA GLU A 242 -13.81 -2.65 -9.54
C GLU A 242 -13.44 -1.17 -9.26
N VAL A 243 -12.15 -0.86 -9.08
CA VAL A 243 -11.67 0.53 -8.96
C VAL A 243 -11.69 1.26 -10.30
N LEU A 244 -11.36 0.59 -11.40
CA LEU A 244 -11.29 1.18 -12.74
C LEU A 244 -12.67 1.50 -13.32
N ASP A 245 -13.63 0.62 -13.07
CA ASP A 245 -15.02 0.74 -13.49
C ASP A 245 -15.75 1.84 -12.70
N GLY A 246 -15.29 2.15 -11.48
CA GLY A 246 -15.82 3.25 -10.69
C GLY A 246 -15.50 4.63 -11.28
N GLU A 247 -16.51 5.51 -11.36
CA GLU A 247 -16.32 6.89 -11.85
C GLU A 247 -15.53 7.77 -10.86
N SER A 248 -15.49 7.38 -9.59
CA SER A 248 -14.95 8.17 -8.47
C SER A 248 -13.66 7.58 -7.88
N ALA A 249 -12.68 7.28 -8.74
CA ALA A 249 -11.32 6.90 -8.35
C ALA A 249 -10.32 8.04 -8.57
N SER A 250 -9.41 8.25 -7.61
CA SER A 250 -8.29 9.18 -7.80
C SER A 250 -7.28 8.61 -8.80
N ASP A 251 -6.48 9.47 -9.44
CA ASP A 251 -5.56 9.03 -10.49
C ASP A 251 -4.49 8.06 -9.96
N VAL A 252 -4.07 8.24 -8.71
CA VAL A 252 -3.12 7.33 -8.07
C VAL A 252 -3.73 5.93 -7.88
N HIS A 253 -5.00 5.85 -7.47
CA HIS A 253 -5.69 4.56 -7.39
C HIS A 253 -5.87 3.94 -8.79
N ARG A 254 -6.20 4.73 -9.82
CA ARG A 254 -6.28 4.25 -11.21
C ARG A 254 -4.94 3.71 -11.70
N LEU A 255 -3.84 4.42 -11.45
CA LEU A 255 -2.49 3.97 -11.80
C LEU A 255 -2.19 2.61 -11.15
N LEU A 256 -2.41 2.49 -9.83
CA LEU A 256 -2.17 1.23 -9.13
C LEU A 256 -3.08 0.11 -9.64
N ALA A 257 -4.36 0.38 -9.89
CA ALA A 257 -5.28 -0.60 -10.44
C ALA A 257 -4.82 -1.11 -11.81
N HIS A 258 -4.40 -0.23 -12.73
CA HIS A 258 -3.83 -0.65 -14.01
C HIS A 258 -2.57 -1.50 -13.86
N LEU A 259 -1.65 -1.10 -12.96
CA LEU A 259 -0.42 -1.86 -12.71
C LEU A 259 -0.71 -3.25 -12.13
N TYR A 260 -1.59 -3.33 -11.13
CA TYR A 260 -1.95 -4.59 -10.47
C TYR A 260 -2.79 -5.50 -11.38
N ALA A 261 -3.72 -4.94 -12.16
CA ALA A 261 -4.46 -5.69 -13.18
C ALA A 261 -3.52 -6.27 -14.24
N ALA A 262 -2.57 -5.48 -14.73
CA ALA A 262 -1.59 -5.93 -15.71
C ALA A 262 -0.71 -7.06 -15.17
N GLU A 263 -0.23 -6.95 -13.93
CA GLU A 263 0.56 -8.00 -13.28
C GLU A 263 -0.25 -9.29 -13.10
N ALA A 264 -1.49 -9.19 -12.61
CA ALA A 264 -2.40 -10.33 -12.49
C ALA A 264 -2.65 -11.02 -13.84
N LEU A 265 -2.93 -10.24 -14.89
CA LEU A 265 -3.17 -10.73 -16.25
C LEU A 265 -1.93 -11.43 -16.83
N ILE A 266 -0.73 -10.88 -16.64
CA ILE A 266 0.53 -11.53 -17.05
C ILE A 266 0.69 -12.88 -16.34
N LEU A 267 0.43 -12.94 -15.03
CA LEU A 267 0.56 -14.17 -14.24
C LEU A 267 -0.53 -15.20 -14.56
N MET A 268 -1.64 -14.78 -15.16
CA MET A 268 -2.68 -15.63 -15.73
C MET A 268 -2.49 -15.93 -17.24
N ASP A 269 -1.33 -15.61 -17.82
CA ASP A 269 -0.99 -15.81 -19.24
C ASP A 269 -1.87 -15.01 -20.24
N LYS A 270 -2.58 -13.97 -19.76
CA LYS A 270 -3.40 -13.05 -20.57
C LYS A 270 -2.60 -11.79 -20.94
N ILE A 271 -1.49 -11.98 -21.65
CA ILE A 271 -0.51 -10.92 -21.91
C ILE A 271 -1.08 -9.81 -22.80
N THR A 272 -1.98 -10.12 -23.74
CA THR A 272 -2.58 -9.11 -24.63
C THR A 272 -3.38 -8.08 -23.83
N ASP A 273 -4.26 -8.55 -22.95
CA ASP A 273 -5.09 -7.71 -22.08
C ASP A 273 -4.21 -6.88 -21.13
N ALA A 274 -3.12 -7.47 -20.62
CA ALA A 274 -2.17 -6.75 -19.77
C ALA A 274 -1.53 -5.55 -20.48
N ILE A 275 -1.22 -5.66 -21.77
CA ILE A 275 -0.62 -4.56 -22.55
C ILE A 275 -1.58 -3.37 -22.65
N GLU A 276 -2.89 -3.61 -22.72
CA GLU A 276 -3.90 -2.55 -22.76
C GLU A 276 -3.92 -1.73 -21.47
N HIS A 277 -3.82 -2.39 -20.31
CA HIS A 277 -3.72 -1.70 -19.02
C HIS A 277 -2.41 -0.91 -18.88
N LEU A 278 -1.31 -1.38 -19.48
CA LEU A 278 0.01 -0.74 -19.41
C LEU A 278 0.20 0.44 -20.39
N ASN A 279 -0.84 0.85 -21.12
CA ASN A 279 -0.78 2.01 -22.00
C ASN A 279 -0.64 3.32 -21.19
N PRO A 280 0.41 4.13 -21.38
CA PRO A 280 0.60 5.39 -20.67
C PRO A 280 -0.55 6.40 -20.82
N GLU A 281 -1.30 6.34 -21.93
CA GLU A 281 -2.45 7.21 -22.20
C GLU A 281 -3.61 7.02 -21.21
N ASN A 282 -3.64 5.90 -20.48
CA ASN A 282 -4.63 5.64 -19.44
C ASN A 282 -4.50 6.61 -18.25
N ILE A 283 -3.32 7.23 -18.06
CA ILE A 283 -3.02 8.10 -16.91
C ILE A 283 -2.66 9.51 -17.39
N LYS A 284 -3.52 10.48 -17.08
CA LYS A 284 -3.36 11.90 -17.49
C LYS A 284 -2.80 12.80 -16.38
N SER A 285 -3.02 12.43 -15.13
CA SER A 285 -2.57 13.19 -13.94
C SER A 285 -2.24 12.22 -12.79
N LEU A 286 -1.65 12.75 -11.71
CA LEU A 286 -1.34 11.99 -10.48
C LEU A 286 -1.88 12.73 -9.25
N SER A 287 -3.21 12.84 -9.17
CA SER A 287 -3.88 13.35 -7.98
C SER A 287 -4.17 12.23 -6.96
N PHE A 288 -3.95 12.53 -5.68
CA PHE A 288 -4.44 11.69 -4.57
C PHE A 288 -5.91 11.97 -4.24
N ASP A 289 -6.43 13.11 -4.68
CA ASP A 289 -7.80 13.55 -4.43
C ASP A 289 -8.74 13.00 -5.50
N LEU A 290 -10.01 12.81 -5.12
CA LEU A 290 -11.05 12.37 -6.05
C LEU A 290 -11.33 13.44 -7.11
N PRO A 291 -11.75 13.06 -8.34
CA PRO A 291 -12.18 14.01 -9.36
C PRO A 291 -13.29 14.92 -8.82
N SER A 292 -13.05 16.24 -8.80
CA SER A 292 -14.02 17.19 -8.28
C SER A 292 -15.09 17.48 -9.32
N THR A 293 -16.35 17.11 -9.07
CA THR A 293 -17.46 17.44 -9.97
C THR A 293 -18.16 18.76 -9.69
N LEU A 294 -18.04 19.40 -8.51
CA LEU A 294 -18.47 20.79 -8.24
C LEU A 294 -18.00 21.28 -6.85
N ASP A 295 -17.79 22.60 -6.80
CA ASP A 295 -17.54 23.55 -5.70
C ASP A 295 -16.44 23.27 -4.66
N LYS A 296 -15.37 24.08 -4.78
CA LYS A 296 -14.39 24.36 -3.73
C LYS A 296 -15.08 25.05 -2.55
N SER A 297 -15.81 24.30 -1.73
CA SER A 297 -15.98 24.71 -0.35
C SER A 297 -14.63 24.53 0.32
N GLU A 298 -13.95 25.65 0.57
CA GLU A 298 -12.69 25.74 1.32
C GLU A 298 -12.87 25.27 2.78
N LYS A 299 -13.21 24.00 2.98
CA LYS A 299 -12.87 23.35 4.24
C LYS A 299 -11.36 23.20 4.18
N VAL A 300 -10.66 24.06 4.93
CA VAL A 300 -9.22 23.93 5.20
C VAL A 300 -9.02 22.57 5.89
N GLN A 301 -8.91 21.50 5.11
CA GLN A 301 -8.42 20.23 5.60
C GLN A 301 -6.93 20.41 5.82
N LEU A 302 -6.57 20.73 7.06
CA LEU A 302 -5.19 20.60 7.53
C LEU A 302 -4.74 19.17 7.22
N ARG A 303 -3.86 19.00 6.23
CA ARG A 303 -3.23 17.72 5.96
C ARG A 303 -2.28 17.43 7.12
N THR A 304 -2.80 16.67 8.08
CA THR A 304 -2.10 16.27 9.30
C THR A 304 -1.15 15.10 9.10
N ASN A 305 -1.16 14.51 7.90
CA ASN A 305 -0.34 13.36 7.57
C ASN A 305 1.00 13.83 6.96
N PRO A 306 2.13 13.22 7.34
CA PRO A 306 3.39 13.44 6.64
C PRO A 306 3.21 13.11 5.14
N PRO A 307 3.94 13.80 4.24
CA PRO A 307 3.87 13.50 2.81
C PRO A 307 4.25 12.03 2.60
N PRO A 308 3.46 11.27 1.81
CA PRO A 308 3.77 9.88 1.56
C PRO A 308 5.13 9.78 0.86
N LYS A 309 6.04 8.99 1.42
CA LYS A 309 7.24 8.55 0.70
C LYS A 309 6.81 7.48 -0.30
N TRP A 310 6.54 7.92 -1.53
CA TRP A 310 5.96 7.11 -2.59
C TRP A 310 6.67 7.43 -3.90
N PHE A 311 6.99 6.38 -4.67
CA PHE A 311 7.36 6.48 -6.08
C PHE A 311 6.47 5.58 -6.96
N PRO A 312 6.04 5.98 -8.18
CA PRO A 312 6.32 7.23 -8.89
C PRO A 312 5.56 8.44 -8.30
N ASN A 313 6.21 9.61 -8.27
CA ASN A 313 5.65 10.85 -7.71
C ASN A 313 5.38 11.94 -8.76
N ASN A 314 5.67 11.67 -10.03
CA ASN A 314 5.43 12.57 -11.14
C ASN A 314 4.97 11.79 -12.39
N LEU A 315 4.23 12.47 -13.27
CA LEU A 315 3.60 11.81 -14.43
C LEU A 315 4.63 11.12 -15.34
N THR A 316 5.77 11.77 -15.58
CA THR A 316 6.86 11.21 -16.38
C THR A 316 7.38 9.90 -15.80
N SER A 317 7.61 9.84 -14.48
CA SER A 317 8.06 8.62 -13.80
C SER A 317 7.00 7.52 -13.84
N ALA A 318 5.71 7.86 -13.71
CA ALA A 318 4.63 6.89 -13.84
C ALA A 318 4.56 6.29 -15.24
N HIS A 319 4.63 7.12 -16.29
CA HIS A 319 4.68 6.67 -17.67
C HIS A 319 5.88 5.77 -17.96
N VAL A 320 7.06 6.09 -17.42
CA VAL A 320 8.25 5.25 -17.58
C VAL A 320 8.10 3.90 -16.87
N VAL A 321 7.47 3.85 -15.69
CA VAL A 321 7.14 2.58 -15.02
C VAL A 321 6.20 1.73 -15.87
N MET A 322 5.15 2.35 -16.43
CA MET A 322 4.18 1.65 -17.31
C MET A 322 4.86 1.14 -18.58
N GLN A 323 5.69 1.96 -19.23
CA GLN A 323 6.45 1.57 -20.42
C GLN A 323 7.45 0.43 -20.12
N TYR A 324 8.12 0.48 -18.98
CA TYR A 324 9.02 -0.58 -18.55
C TYR A 324 8.27 -1.91 -18.40
N ASN A 325 7.14 -1.89 -17.69
CA ASN A 325 6.30 -3.07 -17.52
C ASN A 325 5.73 -3.56 -18.87
N MET A 326 5.39 -2.65 -19.79
CA MET A 326 4.97 -3.00 -21.15
C MET A 326 6.10 -3.71 -21.93
N ALA A 327 7.35 -3.24 -21.79
CA ALA A 327 8.51 -3.91 -22.38
C ALA A 327 8.72 -5.32 -21.80
N VAL A 328 8.51 -5.51 -20.50
CA VAL A 328 8.50 -6.84 -19.86
C VAL A 328 7.43 -7.72 -20.49
N ALA A 329 6.17 -7.26 -20.56
CA ALA A 329 5.07 -8.01 -21.16
C ALA A 329 5.35 -8.41 -22.63
N LYS A 330 5.88 -7.48 -23.44
CA LYS A 330 6.27 -7.75 -24.83
C LYS A 330 7.43 -8.75 -24.94
N THR A 331 8.35 -8.72 -23.99
CA THR A 331 9.46 -9.68 -23.92
C THR A 331 8.95 -11.09 -23.63
N ILE A 332 8.03 -11.24 -22.68
CA ILE A 332 7.40 -12.54 -22.35
C ILE A 332 6.65 -13.08 -23.58
N ARG A 333 5.97 -12.20 -24.35
CA ARG A 333 5.30 -12.56 -25.60
C ARG A 333 6.25 -12.89 -26.77
N GLY A 334 7.56 -12.67 -26.63
CA GLY A 334 8.55 -12.90 -27.69
C GLY A 334 8.71 -11.74 -28.69
N GLN A 335 8.09 -10.59 -28.46
CA GLN A 335 8.20 -9.40 -29.32
C GLN A 335 9.46 -8.58 -28.95
N LEU A 336 10.63 -9.19 -29.14
CA LEU A 336 11.91 -8.70 -28.66
C LEU A 336 12.34 -7.35 -29.27
N ASP A 337 12.11 -7.14 -30.57
CA ASP A 337 12.47 -5.87 -31.24
C ASP A 337 11.70 -4.68 -30.66
N GLN A 338 10.38 -4.87 -30.45
CA GLN A 338 9.53 -3.84 -29.88
C GLN A 338 9.89 -3.56 -28.41
N ALA A 339 10.20 -4.61 -27.65
CA ALA A 339 10.67 -4.46 -26.28
C ALA A 339 12.01 -3.69 -26.23
N SER A 340 12.98 -4.03 -27.09
CA SER A 340 14.27 -3.31 -27.19
C SER A 340 14.07 -1.83 -27.53
N ALA A 341 13.17 -1.50 -28.46
CA ALA A 341 12.87 -0.11 -28.82
C ALA A 341 12.32 0.70 -27.63
N ILE A 342 11.36 0.13 -26.88
CA ILE A 342 10.80 0.77 -25.68
C ILE A 342 11.90 0.98 -24.62
N LEU A 343 12.73 -0.03 -24.38
CA LEU A 343 13.81 0.07 -23.39
C LEU A 343 14.87 1.12 -23.78
N LYS A 344 15.19 1.26 -25.07
CA LYS A 344 16.07 2.33 -25.58
C LYS A 344 15.47 3.71 -25.34
N GLN A 345 14.16 3.87 -25.56
CA GLN A 345 13.46 5.12 -25.27
C GLN A 345 13.50 5.47 -23.77
N ILE A 346 13.21 4.51 -22.89
CA ILE A 346 13.30 4.68 -21.43
C ILE A 346 14.74 5.05 -21.03
N TRP A 347 15.74 4.42 -21.64
CA TRP A 347 17.14 4.69 -21.35
C TRP A 347 17.56 6.13 -21.65
N GLN A 348 17.04 6.70 -22.74
CA GLN A 348 17.31 8.10 -23.13
C GLN A 348 16.63 9.10 -22.19
N GLN A 349 15.50 8.73 -21.57
CA GLN A 349 14.74 9.58 -20.65
C GLN A 349 15.26 9.56 -19.20
N ARG A 350 16.32 8.79 -18.92
CA ARG A 350 16.90 8.68 -17.57
C ARG A 350 17.42 10.01 -17.07
N SER A 351 16.93 10.43 -15.92
CA SER A 351 17.37 11.64 -15.21
C SER A 351 17.41 11.38 -13.70
N SER A 352 17.87 12.35 -12.91
CA SER A 352 17.80 12.27 -11.44
C SER A 352 16.36 12.18 -10.92
N VAL A 353 15.39 12.68 -11.70
CA VAL A 353 13.96 12.75 -11.38
C VAL A 353 13.21 11.51 -11.89
N CYS A 354 13.65 10.93 -13.01
CA CYS A 354 13.07 9.72 -13.59
C CYS A 354 13.95 8.50 -13.29
N ARG A 355 13.67 7.84 -12.17
CA ARG A 355 14.33 6.60 -11.77
C ARG A 355 13.67 5.40 -12.46
N VAL A 356 14.47 4.41 -12.78
CA VAL A 356 14.03 3.18 -13.45
C VAL A 356 14.51 1.99 -12.62
N PRO A 357 13.73 0.90 -12.50
CA PRO A 357 14.14 -0.27 -11.73
C PRO A 357 15.51 -0.79 -12.18
N SER A 358 16.35 -1.21 -11.23
CA SER A 358 17.69 -1.77 -11.52
C SER A 358 17.65 -2.97 -12.48
N HIS A 359 16.56 -3.74 -12.44
CA HIS A 359 16.27 -4.90 -13.28
C HIS A 359 16.25 -4.61 -14.80
N ILE A 360 16.02 -3.36 -15.21
CA ILE A 360 15.94 -3.01 -16.63
C ILE A 360 17.22 -3.35 -17.41
N VAL A 361 18.38 -3.30 -16.74
CA VAL A 361 19.67 -3.60 -17.38
C VAL A 361 19.78 -5.08 -17.71
N MET A 362 19.34 -5.95 -16.79
CA MET A 362 19.30 -7.39 -17.03
C MET A 362 18.34 -7.71 -18.17
N LEU A 363 17.15 -7.10 -18.16
CA LEU A 363 16.17 -7.28 -19.22
C LEU A 363 16.75 -6.85 -20.57
N PHE A 364 17.43 -5.70 -20.61
CA PHE A 364 18.02 -5.19 -21.84
C PHE A 364 19.16 -6.08 -22.35
N ILE A 365 20.04 -6.56 -21.46
CA ILE A 365 21.10 -7.54 -21.81
C ILE A 365 20.47 -8.83 -22.34
N TYR A 366 19.43 -9.36 -21.67
CA TYR A 366 18.74 -10.56 -22.09
C TYR A 366 18.17 -10.42 -23.51
N ILE A 367 17.45 -9.33 -23.79
CA ILE A 367 16.86 -9.09 -25.11
C ILE A 367 17.94 -8.96 -26.18
N GLU A 368 19.00 -8.18 -25.95
CA GLU A 368 20.07 -7.99 -26.94
C GLU A 368 20.83 -9.31 -27.22
N LEU A 369 20.99 -10.19 -26.22
CA LEU A 369 21.54 -11.52 -26.42
C LEU A 369 20.62 -12.43 -27.24
N GLN A 370 19.31 -12.41 -26.97
CA GLN A 370 18.32 -13.17 -27.73
C GLN A 370 18.23 -12.72 -29.21
N LEU A 371 18.44 -11.42 -29.47
CA LEU A 371 18.53 -10.86 -30.81
C LEU A 371 19.88 -11.12 -31.52
N GLY A 372 20.86 -11.71 -30.82
CA GLY A 372 22.20 -11.99 -31.38
C GLY A 372 23.18 -10.82 -31.33
N HIS A 373 22.83 -9.69 -30.72
CA HIS A 373 23.67 -8.49 -30.60
C HIS A 373 24.67 -8.60 -29.44
N THR A 374 25.55 -9.60 -29.50
CA THR A 374 26.45 -9.92 -28.38
C THR A 374 27.41 -8.79 -28.01
N ASP A 375 27.84 -7.97 -28.98
CA ASP A 375 28.77 -6.86 -28.73
C ASP A 375 28.12 -5.72 -27.93
N VAL A 376 26.84 -5.44 -28.20
CA VAL A 376 26.06 -4.45 -27.45
C VAL A 376 25.88 -4.92 -26.00
N ALA A 377 25.53 -6.19 -25.80
CA ALA A 377 25.41 -6.78 -24.47
C ALA A 377 26.72 -6.72 -23.68
N LYS A 378 27.86 -7.07 -24.30
CA LYS A 378 29.19 -6.96 -23.66
C LYS A 378 29.54 -5.52 -23.28
N ASN A 379 29.23 -4.56 -24.14
CA ASN A 379 29.49 -3.14 -23.87
C ASN A 379 28.66 -2.61 -22.70
N LEU A 380 27.39 -3.02 -22.60
CA LEU A 380 26.52 -2.65 -21.47
C LEU A 380 27.05 -3.20 -20.14
N ILE A 381 27.49 -4.46 -20.11
CA ILE A 381 28.07 -5.09 -18.93
C ILE A 381 29.35 -4.34 -18.49
N ARG A 382 30.23 -3.99 -19.44
CA ARG A 382 31.46 -3.22 -19.16
C ARG A 382 31.17 -1.82 -18.62
N GLN A 383 30.16 -1.13 -19.16
CA GLN A 383 29.76 0.18 -18.65
C GLN A 383 29.26 0.08 -17.20
N TYR A 384 28.47 -0.94 -16.88
CA TYR A 384 27.98 -1.19 -15.53
C TYR A 384 29.09 -1.58 -14.56
N SER A 385 30.06 -2.41 -14.98
CA SER A 385 31.20 -2.79 -14.12
C SER A 385 32.05 -1.57 -13.73
N VAL A 386 32.30 -0.66 -14.68
CA VAL A 386 33.09 0.57 -14.43
C VAL A 386 32.32 1.52 -13.51
N GLN A 387 31.01 1.66 -13.66
CA GLN A 387 30.18 2.47 -12.76
C GLN A 387 30.17 1.91 -11.34
N GLN A 388 30.11 0.58 -11.19
CA GLN A 388 30.12 -0.08 -9.89
C GLN A 388 31.47 0.11 -9.17
N GLN A 389 32.59 -0.03 -9.88
CA GLN A 389 33.94 0.17 -9.31
C GLN A 389 34.17 1.59 -8.79
N ARG A 390 33.65 2.61 -9.48
CA ARG A 390 33.76 4.03 -9.05
C ARG A 390 32.95 4.38 -7.81
N LEU A 391 31.98 3.55 -7.43
CA LEU A 391 31.13 3.76 -6.26
C LEU A 391 31.66 3.03 -5.02
N THR A 392 32.52 2.02 -5.23
CA THR A 392 33.17 1.24 -4.16
C THR A 392 34.56 1.73 -3.78
N SER A 393 35.13 2.66 -4.56
CA SER A 393 36.37 3.40 -4.31
C SER A 393 36.07 4.78 -3.75
#